data_AF-A0A6F9A7V5-F1
#
_entry.id   AF-A0A6F9A7V5-F1
#
_cell.length_a   1.000
_cell.length_b   1.000
_cell.length_c   1.000
_cell.angle_alpha   90.00
_cell.angle_beta   90.00
_cell.angle_gamma   90.00
#
_symmetry.space_group_name_H-M   'P 1'
#
loop_
_entity.id
_entity.type
_entity.pdbx_description
1 polymer ?
#
loop_
_entity_poly.entity_id
_entity_poly.type
_entity_poly.pdbx_seq_one_letter_code
_entity_poly.pdbx_strand_id
1 'polypeptide(L)'
;MHLQKLEALRTPQIYMRQDVLCETLGGNSCPLLTITAMPESTSNDQICLFRNRPLVFLSARVHPGETNASWVMKGTLDHRCSLSGEDLNRQWQSPSPELHPTIYHTKSLLQYLAAIQRAPLVFCDYHGHSRKKNVFMYGCSLKETTLPKILSQMAPAFSMASCSFVVERSKEATARVVVWREIGVQRSYTMESTLCGCDQGKYK
;
A
#
# COMPACT_ATOMS: atom_id res chain seq x y z
N MET A 1 15.18 -10.07 -10.59
CA MET A 1 14.30 -10.83 -11.52
C MET A 1 12.97 -10.13 -11.83
N HIS A 2 12.11 -9.83 -10.86
CA HIS A 2 10.78 -9.26 -11.16
C HIS A 2 10.82 -7.80 -11.65
N LEU A 3 11.42 -6.87 -10.90
CA LEU A 3 11.50 -5.44 -11.28
C LEU A 3 12.10 -5.21 -12.69
N GLN A 4 13.10 -6.01 -13.07
CA GLN A 4 13.72 -6.00 -14.41
C GLN A 4 12.73 -6.37 -15.54
N LYS A 5 11.85 -7.36 -15.33
CA LYS A 5 10.79 -7.71 -16.31
C LYS A 5 9.81 -6.57 -16.56
N LEU A 6 9.76 -5.61 -15.64
CA LEU A 6 8.76 -4.53 -15.62
C LEU A 6 9.35 -3.26 -16.21
N GLU A 7 10.62 -2.99 -15.95
CA GLU A 7 11.42 -2.03 -16.70
C GLU A 7 11.44 -2.36 -18.20
N ALA A 8 11.52 -3.65 -18.56
CA ALA A 8 11.32 -4.13 -19.94
C ALA A 8 9.88 -3.95 -20.49
N LEU A 9 8.88 -3.73 -19.63
CA LEU A 9 7.48 -3.39 -19.97
C LEU A 9 7.20 -1.89 -19.74
N ARG A 10 8.20 -1.03 -19.96
CA ARG A 10 8.06 0.43 -19.92
C ARG A 10 7.86 0.97 -21.34
N THR A 11 6.82 1.77 -21.55
CA THR A 11 6.67 2.58 -22.76
C THR A 11 7.11 4.03 -22.50
N PRO A 12 7.40 4.84 -23.54
CA PRO A 12 7.75 6.26 -23.37
C PRO A 12 6.67 7.10 -22.68
N GLN A 13 5.41 6.64 -22.66
CA GLN A 13 4.30 7.30 -21.98
C GLN A 13 4.26 7.01 -20.47
N ILE A 14 5.13 6.12 -19.96
CA ILE A 14 5.16 5.73 -18.54
C ILE A 14 6.43 6.27 -17.87
N TYR A 15 6.23 7.13 -16.87
CA TYR A 15 7.26 7.42 -15.88
C TYR A 15 7.33 6.24 -14.90
N MET A 16 8.48 5.60 -14.84
CA MET A 16 8.85 4.61 -13.83
C MET A 16 10.16 5.06 -13.20
N ARG A 17 10.21 5.06 -11.86
CA ARG A 17 11.44 5.24 -11.08
C ARG A 17 11.46 4.19 -9.99
N GLN A 18 12.56 3.45 -9.93
CA GLN A 18 12.88 2.53 -8.84
C GLN A 18 13.97 3.16 -7.99
N ASP A 19 13.73 3.23 -6.69
CA ASP A 19 14.69 3.64 -5.66
C ASP A 19 14.85 2.51 -4.63
N VAL A 20 15.85 2.64 -3.77
CA VAL A 20 15.92 1.91 -2.50
C VAL A 20 15.46 2.87 -1.40
N LEU A 21 14.42 2.50 -0.66
CA LEU A 21 13.90 3.32 0.45
C LEU A 21 14.86 3.30 1.65
N CYS A 22 15.38 2.12 1.94
CA CYS A 22 16.38 1.81 2.97
C CYS A 22 16.90 0.39 2.74
N GLU A 23 17.89 -0.04 3.50
CA GLU A 23 18.19 -1.46 3.68
C GLU A 23 17.41 -2.03 4.87
N THR A 24 17.20 -3.33 4.89
CA THR A 24 16.64 -4.07 6.04
C THR A 24 17.76 -4.50 6.99
N LEU A 25 17.41 -4.90 8.21
CA LEU A 25 18.34 -5.52 9.16
C LEU A 25 19.17 -6.67 8.56
N GLY A 26 18.61 -7.42 7.61
CA GLY A 26 19.30 -8.50 6.90
C GLY A 26 20.11 -8.06 5.67
N GLY A 27 20.39 -6.78 5.49
CA GLY A 27 21.12 -6.23 4.33
C GLY A 27 20.37 -6.25 3.00
N ASN A 28 19.10 -6.66 2.99
CA ASN A 28 18.28 -6.68 1.77
C ASN A 28 17.70 -5.29 1.52
N SER A 29 17.84 -4.76 0.31
CA SER A 29 17.25 -3.48 -0.09
C SER A 29 15.72 -3.52 -0.04
N CYS A 30 15.09 -2.49 0.55
CA CYS A 30 13.65 -2.27 0.45
C CYS A 30 13.33 -1.42 -0.80
N PRO A 31 12.69 -1.97 -1.85
CA PRO A 31 12.46 -1.23 -3.10
C PRO A 31 11.28 -0.26 -2.98
N LEU A 32 11.50 1.00 -3.36
CA LEU A 32 10.44 1.98 -3.62
C LEU A 32 10.21 2.08 -5.12
N LEU A 33 8.96 1.96 -5.57
CA LEU A 33 8.59 2.00 -6.98
C LEU A 33 7.55 3.09 -7.24
N THR A 34 7.96 4.16 -7.92
CA THR A 34 7.08 5.23 -8.38
C THR A 34 6.66 4.97 -9.83
N ILE A 35 5.34 4.99 -10.09
CA ILE A 35 4.76 4.81 -11.43
C ILE A 35 3.72 5.91 -11.66
N THR A 36 3.80 6.60 -12.80
CA THR A 36 2.75 7.50 -13.29
C THR A 36 2.89 7.67 -14.81
N ALA A 37 1.93 8.30 -15.51
CA ALA A 37 2.14 8.68 -16.90
C ALA A 37 3.25 9.73 -17.02
N MET A 38 3.91 9.87 -18.18
CA MET A 38 4.72 11.07 -18.44
C MET A 38 3.83 12.33 -18.48
N PRO A 39 4.40 13.56 -18.39
CA PRO A 39 3.71 14.76 -18.82
C PRO A 39 3.54 14.75 -20.34
N GLU A 40 2.50 15.42 -20.86
CA GLU A 40 2.23 15.47 -22.31
C GLU A 40 3.21 16.39 -23.06
N SER A 41 3.82 17.35 -22.35
CA SER A 41 4.89 18.20 -22.89
C SER A 41 5.83 18.66 -21.77
N THR A 42 6.95 19.28 -22.17
CA THR A 42 7.93 19.92 -21.26
C THR A 42 7.52 21.33 -20.83
N SER A 43 6.28 21.76 -21.07
CA SER A 43 5.76 23.04 -20.60
C SER A 43 5.73 23.11 -19.06
N ASN A 44 5.93 24.31 -18.51
CA ASN A 44 5.91 24.52 -17.06
C ASN A 44 4.61 24.04 -16.41
N ASP A 45 3.47 24.22 -17.08
CA ASP A 45 2.16 23.80 -16.58
C ASP A 45 2.02 22.27 -16.54
N GLN A 46 2.44 21.56 -17.58
CA GLN A 46 2.43 20.10 -17.60
C GLN A 46 3.42 19.49 -16.60
N ILE A 47 4.58 20.14 -16.39
CA ILE A 47 5.55 19.76 -15.34
C ILE A 47 4.96 20.04 -13.93
N CYS A 48 4.24 21.15 -13.75
CA CYS A 48 3.55 21.49 -12.51
C CYS A 48 2.44 20.46 -12.20
N LEU A 49 1.58 20.16 -13.17
CA LEU A 49 0.55 19.13 -13.07
C LEU A 49 1.15 17.76 -12.75
N PHE A 50 2.20 17.34 -13.44
CA PHE A 50 2.94 16.10 -13.18
C PHE A 50 3.47 16.04 -11.74
N ARG A 51 4.12 17.11 -11.26
CA ARG A 51 4.65 17.19 -9.88
C ARG A 51 3.55 17.19 -8.82
N ASN A 52 2.35 17.69 -9.14
CA ASN A 52 1.22 17.84 -8.23
C ASN A 52 0.14 16.75 -8.32
N ARG A 53 0.29 15.73 -9.19
CA ARG A 53 -0.69 14.62 -9.30
C ARG A 53 -1.00 13.98 -7.93
N PRO A 54 -2.26 13.63 -7.63
CA PRO A 54 -2.59 12.93 -6.40
C PRO A 54 -1.82 11.61 -6.26
N LEU A 55 -1.26 11.35 -5.08
CA LEU A 55 -0.50 10.13 -4.82
C LEU A 55 -1.41 9.04 -4.22
N VAL A 56 -1.26 7.81 -4.70
CA VAL A 56 -1.78 6.60 -4.05
C VAL A 56 -0.57 5.84 -3.51
N PHE A 57 -0.50 5.66 -2.19
CA PHE A 57 0.60 4.94 -1.55
C PHE A 57 0.16 3.52 -1.20
N LEU A 58 0.93 2.52 -1.64
CA LEU A 58 0.65 1.11 -1.41
C LEU A 58 1.85 0.46 -0.70
N SER A 59 1.60 -0.16 0.45
CA SER A 59 2.52 -1.09 1.11
C SER A 59 1.95 -2.51 1.08
N ALA A 60 2.78 -3.54 1.25
CA ALA A 60 2.31 -4.93 1.20
C ALA A 60 3.24 -5.92 1.89
N ARG A 61 2.64 -6.98 2.45
CA ARG A 61 3.34 -8.07 3.15
C ARG A 61 4.34 -7.51 4.16
N VAL A 62 3.84 -6.61 5.00
CA VAL A 62 4.57 -6.13 6.16
C VAL A 62 4.96 -7.35 7.02
N HIS A 63 3.99 -8.22 7.34
CA HIS A 63 4.22 -9.51 7.99
C HIS A 63 4.75 -10.58 7.01
N PRO A 64 5.73 -11.44 7.39
CA PRO A 64 6.35 -12.38 6.46
C PRO A 64 5.48 -13.59 6.13
N GLY A 65 4.66 -14.10 7.05
CA GLY A 65 3.79 -15.25 6.80
C GLY A 65 2.77 -15.01 5.68
N GLU A 66 2.46 -13.74 5.40
CA GLU A 66 1.38 -13.31 4.52
C GLU A 66 1.85 -13.23 3.06
N THR A 67 2.36 -14.34 2.55
CA THR A 67 2.82 -14.50 1.17
C THR A 67 1.80 -14.01 0.15
N ASN A 68 0.53 -14.30 0.39
CA ASN A 68 -0.62 -13.85 -0.41
C ASN A 68 -0.75 -12.32 -0.51
N ALA A 69 -0.38 -11.54 0.50
CA ALA A 69 -0.35 -10.08 0.42
C ALA A 69 0.66 -9.58 -0.62
N SER A 70 1.77 -10.29 -0.81
CA SER A 70 2.69 -10.02 -1.92
C SER A 70 2.21 -10.59 -3.26
N TRP A 71 1.30 -11.57 -3.29
CA TRP A 71 0.60 -11.96 -4.52
C TRP A 71 -0.53 -10.98 -4.91
N VAL A 72 -1.18 -10.33 -3.93
CA VAL A 72 -2.08 -9.19 -4.18
C VAL A 72 -1.30 -7.96 -4.61
N MET A 73 -0.15 -7.66 -3.99
CA MET A 73 0.76 -6.65 -4.53
C MET A 73 1.16 -7.03 -5.96
N LYS A 74 1.60 -8.27 -6.21
CA LYS A 74 1.84 -8.86 -7.55
C LYS A 74 0.53 -9.20 -8.32
N GLY A 75 -0.56 -8.46 -8.10
CA GLY A 75 -1.86 -8.67 -8.79
C GLY A 75 -2.68 -7.39 -8.99
N THR A 76 -2.68 -6.46 -8.03
CA THR A 76 -2.75 -5.01 -8.28
C THR A 76 -1.65 -4.61 -9.25
N LEU A 77 -0.53 -5.31 -9.10
CA LEU A 77 0.57 -5.34 -10.01
C LEU A 77 0.58 -6.73 -10.75
N ASP A 78 1.70 -7.45 -10.84
CA ASP A 78 2.21 -8.28 -11.98
C ASP A 78 2.25 -7.51 -13.31
N HIS A 79 1.21 -6.73 -13.55
CA HIS A 79 1.27 -5.27 -13.68
C HIS A 79 2.25 -4.56 -12.66
N ARG A 80 3.44 -5.15 -12.28
CA ARG A 80 4.59 -4.81 -11.33
C ARG A 80 4.81 -5.72 -10.03
N CYS A 81 5.87 -5.67 -9.17
CA CYS A 81 6.10 -6.61 -8.00
C CYS A 81 7.13 -6.04 -6.93
N SER A 82 7.62 -6.59 -5.77
CA SER A 82 7.52 -7.77 -4.80
C SER A 82 8.66 -7.62 -3.68
N LEU A 83 8.86 -8.26 -2.48
CA LEU A 83 8.31 -9.35 -1.60
C LEU A 83 8.98 -9.36 -0.15
N SER A 84 8.34 -9.89 0.95
CA SER A 84 8.89 -10.38 2.29
C SER A 84 9.22 -9.40 3.48
N GLY A 85 9.25 -9.86 4.76
CA GLY A 85 9.40 -9.00 5.98
C GLY A 85 9.57 -9.65 7.39
N GLU A 86 9.01 -8.99 8.43
CA GLU A 86 9.02 -9.23 9.92
C GLU A 86 7.64 -8.76 10.50
N ASP A 87 7.24 -8.91 11.79
CA ASP A 87 5.99 -8.20 12.26
C ASP A 87 6.25 -6.69 12.49
N LEU A 88 6.37 -5.97 11.38
CA LEU A 88 6.61 -4.54 11.40
C LEU A 88 5.31 -3.69 11.47
N ASN A 89 4.11 -4.28 11.31
CA ASN A 89 2.86 -3.48 11.29
C ASN A 89 2.51 -2.95 12.69
N ARG A 90 3.06 -3.55 13.74
CA ARG A 90 2.93 -3.03 15.12
C ARG A 90 3.85 -1.84 15.42
N GLN A 91 4.81 -1.56 14.53
CA GLN A 91 5.92 -0.65 14.78
C GLN A 91 5.70 0.75 14.20
N TRP A 92 4.54 1.05 13.58
CA TRP A 92 4.31 2.33 12.90
C TRP A 92 4.18 3.51 13.85
N GLN A 93 3.83 3.31 15.12
CA GLN A 93 3.75 4.42 16.08
C GLN A 93 5.15 4.96 16.39
N SER A 94 6.08 4.09 16.79
CA SER A 94 7.46 4.45 17.17
C SER A 94 8.48 3.48 16.54
N PRO A 95 8.70 3.53 15.21
CA PRO A 95 9.72 2.72 14.58
C PRO A 95 11.12 3.24 14.95
N SER A 96 12.09 2.33 15.12
CA SER A 96 13.51 2.69 15.24
C SER A 96 14.17 2.54 13.85
N PRO A 97 15.09 3.43 13.45
CA PRO A 97 15.82 3.28 12.20
C PRO A 97 16.73 2.05 12.19
N GLU A 98 17.21 1.60 13.36
CA GLU A 98 18.04 0.41 13.50
C GLU A 98 17.20 -0.88 13.41
N LEU A 99 16.15 -1.00 14.22
CA LEU A 99 15.36 -2.22 14.37
C LEU A 99 14.25 -2.36 13.32
N HIS A 100 13.67 -1.24 12.90
CA HIS A 100 12.49 -1.20 12.03
C HIS A 100 12.70 -0.31 10.78
N PRO A 101 13.86 -0.34 10.09
CA PRO A 101 14.24 0.65 9.07
C PRO A 101 13.18 0.84 7.99
N THR A 102 12.60 -0.24 7.46
CA THR A 102 11.53 -0.19 6.46
C THR A 102 10.34 0.68 6.89
N ILE A 103 9.91 0.56 8.15
CA ILE A 103 8.77 1.34 8.66
C ILE A 103 9.19 2.73 9.09
N TYR A 104 10.40 2.89 9.65
CA TYR A 104 10.98 4.20 9.93
C TYR A 104 11.02 5.05 8.66
N HIS A 105 11.70 4.58 7.62
CA HIS A 105 11.85 5.32 6.37
C HIS A 105 10.53 5.44 5.57
N THR A 106 9.60 4.47 5.66
CA THR A 106 8.25 4.64 5.09
C THR A 106 7.47 5.75 5.81
N LYS A 107 7.51 5.77 7.15
CA LYS A 107 6.88 6.83 7.95
C LYS A 107 7.52 8.19 7.67
N SER A 108 8.86 8.28 7.64
CA SER A 108 9.57 9.51 7.29
C SER A 108 9.24 10.01 5.89
N LEU A 109 9.11 9.13 4.89
CA LEU A 109 8.69 9.51 3.54
C LEU A 109 7.25 10.06 3.53
N LEU A 110 6.32 9.43 4.26
CA LEU A 110 4.94 9.91 4.39
C LEU A 110 4.84 11.23 5.16
N GLN A 111 5.65 11.42 6.22
CA GLN A 111 5.77 12.68 6.97
C GLN A 111 6.36 13.79 6.10
N TYR A 112 7.43 13.50 5.32
CA TYR A 112 8.02 14.44 4.37
C TYR A 112 6.99 14.86 3.30
N LEU A 113 6.29 13.89 2.71
CA LEU A 113 5.21 14.15 1.74
C LEU A 113 4.12 15.04 2.35
N ALA A 114 3.70 14.80 3.59
CA ALA A 114 2.73 15.66 4.26
C ALA A 114 3.27 17.08 4.53
N ALA A 115 4.53 17.21 4.98
CA ALA A 115 5.17 18.49 5.25
C ALA A 115 5.29 19.38 4.00
N ILE A 116 5.52 18.78 2.81
CA ILE A 116 5.52 19.51 1.53
C ILE A 116 4.12 19.65 0.89
N GLN A 117 3.04 19.39 1.66
CA GLN A 117 1.64 19.44 1.20
C GLN A 117 1.29 18.46 0.05
N ARG A 118 2.01 17.34 -0.02
CA ARG A 118 1.85 16.24 -1.00
C ARG A 118 1.46 14.91 -0.33
N ALA A 119 0.78 14.96 0.82
CA ALA A 119 0.25 13.77 1.50
C ALA A 119 -0.57 12.89 0.54
N PRO A 120 -0.50 11.55 0.64
CA PRO A 120 -1.28 10.67 -0.24
C PRO A 120 -2.79 10.91 -0.18
N LEU A 121 -3.44 10.86 -1.34
CA LEU A 121 -4.90 10.89 -1.45
C LEU A 121 -5.52 9.59 -0.92
N VAL A 122 -4.76 8.48 -1.02
CA VAL A 122 -5.09 7.14 -0.51
C VAL A 122 -3.82 6.48 0.03
N PHE A 123 -3.94 5.82 1.18
CA PHE A 123 -2.96 4.86 1.69
C PHE A 123 -3.62 3.49 1.82
N CYS A 124 -3.01 2.43 1.31
CA CYS A 124 -3.51 1.08 1.49
C CYS A 124 -2.39 0.08 1.76
N ASP A 125 -2.49 -0.63 2.87
CA ASP A 125 -1.52 -1.62 3.34
C ASP A 125 -2.05 -3.04 3.11
N TYR A 126 -1.39 -3.83 2.27
CA TYR A 126 -1.87 -5.18 1.89
C TYR A 126 -1.35 -6.25 2.84
N HIS A 127 -2.30 -7.08 3.31
CA HIS A 127 -2.15 -8.07 4.37
C HIS A 127 -2.83 -9.41 4.02
N GLY A 128 -2.47 -10.45 4.77
CA GLY A 128 -2.95 -11.81 4.63
C GLY A 128 -3.67 -12.30 5.88
N HIS A 129 -4.94 -12.67 5.75
CA HIS A 129 -5.79 -13.01 6.88
C HIS A 129 -5.95 -14.53 7.04
N SER A 130 -5.51 -15.05 8.18
CA SER A 130 -5.36 -16.49 8.48
C SER A 130 -6.63 -17.22 8.96
N ARG A 131 -7.81 -16.58 8.93
CA ARG A 131 -9.06 -17.15 9.48
C ARG A 131 -10.33 -16.82 8.67
N LYS A 132 -10.64 -15.54 8.48
CA LYS A 132 -11.69 -15.07 7.56
C LYS A 132 -11.32 -15.44 6.11
N LYS A 133 -12.34 -15.82 5.34
CA LYS A 133 -12.27 -16.03 3.89
C LYS A 133 -12.39 -14.72 3.11
N ASN A 134 -12.25 -14.82 1.78
CA ASN A 134 -12.39 -13.73 0.80
C ASN A 134 -11.37 -12.59 0.95
N VAL A 135 -11.53 -11.51 0.18
CA VAL A 135 -10.76 -10.25 0.33
C VAL A 135 -11.67 -9.20 0.97
N PHE A 136 -11.17 -8.39 1.89
CA PHE A 136 -11.94 -7.31 2.54
C PHE A 136 -11.00 -6.21 3.03
N MET A 137 -11.54 -5.14 3.62
CA MET A 137 -10.75 -4.00 4.07
C MET A 137 -11.12 -3.53 5.48
N TYR A 138 -10.11 -3.11 6.23
CA TYR A 138 -10.28 -2.33 7.43
C TYR A 138 -9.89 -0.87 7.17
N GLY A 139 -10.78 0.07 7.48
CA GLY A 139 -10.52 1.51 7.39
C GLY A 139 -10.44 2.18 8.77
N CYS A 140 -10.37 3.51 8.77
CA CYS A 140 -10.35 4.35 9.97
C CYS A 140 -11.54 5.31 10.09
N SER A 141 -12.43 5.36 9.08
CA SER A 141 -13.58 6.29 9.06
C SER A 141 -14.75 5.72 8.26
N LEU A 142 -15.95 5.75 8.83
CA LEU A 142 -17.21 5.37 8.14
C LEU A 142 -17.55 6.31 6.97
N LYS A 143 -16.97 7.52 6.92
CA LYS A 143 -17.16 8.45 5.79
C LYS A 143 -16.38 7.99 4.56
N GLU A 144 -15.21 7.38 4.75
CA GLU A 144 -14.30 6.96 3.68
C GLU A 144 -14.50 5.47 3.35
N THR A 145 -15.60 5.20 2.63
CA THR A 145 -16.02 3.83 2.24
C THR A 145 -15.98 3.60 0.72
N THR A 146 -15.53 4.58 -0.06
CA THR A 146 -15.62 4.59 -1.53
C THR A 146 -14.80 3.47 -2.20
N LEU A 147 -13.54 3.27 -1.78
CA LEU A 147 -12.68 2.24 -2.36
C LEU A 147 -13.20 0.81 -2.09
N PRO A 148 -13.58 0.44 -0.85
CA PRO A 148 -14.28 -0.83 -0.58
C PRO A 148 -15.58 -1.02 -1.38
N LYS A 149 -16.38 0.03 -1.60
CA LYS A 149 -17.60 -0.03 -2.43
C LYS A 149 -17.29 -0.35 -3.89
N ILE A 150 -16.28 0.32 -4.47
CA ILE A 150 -15.81 0.06 -5.85
C ILE A 150 -15.29 -1.39 -5.96
N LEU A 151 -14.46 -1.84 -5.02
CA LEU A 151 -13.94 -3.21 -5.02
C LEU A 151 -15.05 -4.26 -4.88
N SER A 152 -16.08 -3.99 -4.07
CA SER A 152 -17.27 -4.86 -3.96
C SER A 152 -18.11 -4.94 -5.24
N GLN A 153 -17.94 -4.02 -6.20
CA GLN A 153 -18.58 -4.06 -7.52
C GLN A 153 -17.67 -4.72 -8.56
N MET A 154 -16.36 -4.47 -8.50
CA MET A 154 -15.40 -4.94 -9.50
C MET A 154 -14.84 -6.35 -9.26
N ALA A 155 -14.73 -6.78 -8.00
CA ALA A 155 -14.05 -8.01 -7.62
C ALA A 155 -15.02 -9.01 -6.93
N PRO A 156 -15.44 -10.10 -7.59
CA PRO A 156 -16.39 -11.07 -7.02
C PRO A 156 -15.94 -11.76 -5.73
N ALA A 157 -14.64 -11.76 -5.44
CA ALA A 157 -14.05 -12.28 -4.20
C ALA A 157 -13.93 -11.22 -3.09
N PHE A 158 -14.44 -9.99 -3.28
CA PHE A 158 -14.43 -8.94 -2.27
C PHE A 158 -15.70 -8.99 -1.41
N SER A 159 -15.52 -9.05 -0.09
CA SER A 159 -16.58 -9.17 0.91
C SER A 159 -16.75 -7.85 1.66
N MET A 160 -17.64 -6.99 1.15
CA MET A 160 -17.98 -5.73 1.83
C MET A 160 -18.54 -5.97 3.25
N ALA A 161 -19.26 -7.08 3.45
CA ALA A 161 -19.77 -7.51 4.76
C ALA A 161 -18.67 -7.89 5.77
N SER A 162 -17.46 -8.25 5.31
CA SER A 162 -16.32 -8.59 6.17
C SER A 162 -15.46 -7.37 6.57
N CYS A 163 -15.73 -6.21 5.98
CA CYS A 163 -15.03 -4.96 6.22
C CYS A 163 -15.40 -4.32 7.57
N SER A 164 -14.52 -3.47 8.11
CA SER A 164 -14.84 -2.63 9.28
C SER A 164 -14.13 -1.28 9.20
N PHE A 165 -14.78 -0.23 9.66
CA PHE A 165 -14.27 1.15 9.64
C PHE A 165 -14.13 1.74 11.05
N VAL A 166 -14.26 0.89 12.07
CA VAL A 166 -14.09 1.23 13.48
C VAL A 166 -12.65 0.92 13.89
N VAL A 167 -12.01 1.86 14.58
CA VAL A 167 -10.66 1.69 15.12
C VAL A 167 -10.75 1.13 16.54
N GLU A 168 -10.35 -0.14 16.71
CA GLU A 168 -10.13 -0.71 18.04
C GLU A 168 -8.86 -0.12 18.68
N ARG A 169 -8.87 0.05 20.01
CA ARG A 169 -7.67 0.45 20.79
C ARG A 169 -6.48 -0.50 20.57
N SER A 170 -6.75 -1.78 20.28
CA SER A 170 -5.73 -2.80 19.96
C SER A 170 -4.97 -2.55 18.65
N LYS A 171 -5.43 -1.59 17.83
CA LYS A 171 -4.93 -1.32 16.46
C LYS A 171 -4.33 0.08 16.28
N GLU A 172 -4.24 0.90 17.34
CA GLU A 172 -3.81 2.31 17.19
C GLU A 172 -2.39 2.46 16.63
N ALA A 173 -1.50 1.50 16.91
CA ALA A 173 -0.14 1.45 16.37
C ALA A 173 -0.01 0.83 14.96
N THR A 174 -1.12 0.45 14.30
CA THR A 174 -1.09 -0.12 12.95
C THR A 174 -0.94 0.95 11.86
N ALA A 175 -0.35 0.57 10.73
CA ALA A 175 -0.10 1.43 9.58
C ALA A 175 -1.28 2.35 9.24
N ARG A 176 -2.47 1.77 9.06
CA ARG A 176 -3.65 2.55 8.66
C ARG A 176 -4.08 3.61 9.68
N VAL A 177 -3.89 3.35 10.97
CA VAL A 177 -4.32 4.29 12.03
C VAL A 177 -3.30 5.39 12.24
N VAL A 178 -2.01 5.06 12.21
CA VAL A 178 -0.92 6.05 12.22
C VAL A 178 -0.99 6.97 11.00
N VAL A 179 -1.13 6.40 9.79
CA VAL A 179 -1.21 7.19 8.54
C VAL A 179 -2.51 8.00 8.45
N TRP A 180 -3.59 7.57 9.11
CA TRP A 180 -4.81 8.37 9.26
C TRP A 180 -4.66 9.52 10.26
N ARG A 181 -4.17 9.23 11.47
CA ARG A 181 -4.19 10.15 12.63
C ARG A 181 -3.00 11.12 12.65
N GLU A 182 -1.80 10.66 12.30
CA GLU A 182 -0.57 11.46 12.36
C GLU A 182 -0.22 12.12 11.02
N ILE A 183 -0.51 11.44 9.89
CA ILE A 183 -0.21 11.93 8.54
C ILE A 183 -1.45 12.58 7.88
N GLY A 184 -2.64 12.41 8.47
CA GLY A 184 -3.88 13.05 8.00
C GLY A 184 -4.54 12.40 6.78
N VAL A 185 -4.05 11.26 6.29
CA VAL A 185 -4.59 10.58 5.10
C VAL A 185 -5.96 9.97 5.43
N GLN A 186 -7.04 10.63 5.01
CA GLN A 186 -8.41 10.21 5.35
C GLN A 186 -8.76 8.83 4.78
N ARG A 187 -8.27 8.51 3.58
CA ARG A 187 -8.49 7.23 2.88
C ARG A 187 -7.35 6.27 3.18
N SER A 188 -7.20 5.94 4.46
CA SER A 188 -6.17 5.05 4.97
C SER A 188 -6.77 3.70 5.37
N TYR A 189 -6.23 2.62 4.80
CA TYR A 189 -6.81 1.28 4.92
C TYR A 189 -5.75 0.18 5.10
N THR A 190 -6.19 -0.92 5.69
CA THR A 190 -5.58 -2.25 5.54
C THR A 190 -6.46 -3.06 4.58
N MET A 191 -5.90 -3.69 3.56
CA MET A 191 -6.61 -4.69 2.76
C MET A 191 -6.16 -6.08 3.19
N GLU A 192 -7.13 -6.92 3.51
CA GLU A 192 -6.94 -8.25 4.08
C GLU A 192 -7.32 -9.28 3.02
N SER A 193 -6.38 -10.16 2.68
CA SER A 193 -6.58 -11.23 1.68
C SER A 193 -6.56 -12.60 2.34
N THR A 194 -7.54 -13.44 2.05
CA THR A 194 -7.66 -14.79 2.64
C THR A 194 -6.45 -15.70 2.42
N LEU A 195 -6.06 -16.42 3.47
CA LEU A 195 -5.25 -17.65 3.38
C LEU A 195 -6.10 -18.94 3.41
N CYS A 196 -7.42 -18.81 3.66
CA CYS A 196 -8.38 -19.90 3.87
C CYS A 196 -9.31 -20.17 2.66
N GLY A 197 -8.94 -19.66 1.47
CA GLY A 197 -9.79 -19.69 0.27
C GLY A 197 -10.95 -18.68 0.31
N CYS A 198 -11.79 -18.69 -0.72
CA CYS A 198 -13.02 -17.88 -0.79
C CYS A 198 -14.27 -18.74 -0.48
N ASP A 199 -15.41 -18.10 -0.28
CA ASP A 199 -16.73 -18.74 -0.27
C ASP A 199 -17.78 -18.00 -1.14
N GLN A 200 -17.36 -16.90 -1.77
CA GLN A 200 -18.07 -16.13 -2.80
C GLN A 200 -17.19 -15.91 -4.05
N GLY A 201 -17.83 -15.60 -5.18
CA GLY A 201 -17.15 -15.33 -6.45
C GLY A 201 -16.69 -16.59 -7.19
N LYS A 202 -15.76 -16.42 -8.12
CA LYS A 202 -15.29 -17.47 -9.05
C LYS A 202 -14.25 -18.45 -8.46
N TYR A 203 -13.94 -18.33 -7.17
CA TYR A 203 -12.84 -19.03 -6.49
C TYR A 203 -13.31 -19.75 -5.21
N LYS A 204 -14.56 -20.21 -5.23
CA LYS A 204 -15.22 -21.00 -4.19
C LYS A 204 -14.98 -22.50 -4.42
#